data_AF-A0AA50DYF5-F1
#
_entry.id   AF-A0AA50DYF5-F1
#
_cell.length_a   1.000
_cell.length_b   1.000
_cell.length_c   1.000
_cell.angle_alpha   90.00
_cell.angle_beta   90.00
_cell.angle_gamma   90.00
#
_symmetry.space_group_name_H-M   'P 1'
#
loop_
_entity.id
_entity.type
_entity.pdbx_description
1 polymer ?
#
loop_
_entity_poly.entity_id
_entity_poly.type
_entity_poly.pdbx_seq_one_letter_code
_entity_poly.pdbx_strand_id
1 'polypeptide(L)' 'MIKIDRLLGVYSSPDRDPRMHSVTISLVVKAEDNLLIGDRQEISKVKAFAVEDLPLGALSHDHDQQLQDFLRGETIIA' A
#
# COMPACT_ATOMS: atom_id res chain seq x y z
N MET A 1 17.75 6.66 -1.45
CA MET A 1 17.08 7.47 -2.51
C MET A 1 15.59 7.12 -2.56
N ILE A 2 14.68 8.07 -2.87
CA ILE A 2 13.26 7.78 -3.12
C ILE A 2 12.87 8.33 -4.50
N LYS A 3 12.28 7.48 -5.35
CA LYS A 3 11.77 7.86 -6.67
C LYS A 3 10.34 7.34 -6.86
N ILE A 4 9.42 8.23 -7.23
CA ILE A 4 8.08 7.84 -7.64
C ILE A 4 8.17 7.20 -9.03
N ASP A 5 7.62 6.01 -9.18
CA ASP A 5 7.65 5.23 -10.43
C ASP A 5 6.37 5.47 -11.24
N ARG A 6 5.20 5.20 -10.64
CA ARG A 6 3.89 5.41 -11.28
C ARG A 6 2.76 5.55 -10.27
N LEU A 7 1.63 6.07 -10.73
CA LEU A 7 0.34 5.87 -10.07
C LEU A 7 -0.01 4.38 -10.12
N LEU A 8 -0.28 3.79 -8.95
CA LEU A 8 -0.87 2.46 -8.86
C LEU A 8 -2.36 2.55 -9.08
N GLY A 9 -3.03 3.42 -8.31
CA GLY A 9 -4.44 3.63 -8.54
C GLY A 9 -5.14 4.60 -7.60
N VAL A 10 -6.39 4.86 -7.92
CA VAL A 10 -7.36 5.58 -7.08
C VAL A 10 -8.43 4.57 -6.70
N TYR A 11 -8.57 4.33 -5.40
CA TYR A 11 -9.48 3.34 -4.82
C TYR A 11 -10.56 4.08 -4.02
N SER A 12 -11.79 4.05 -4.53
CA SER A 12 -12.91 4.84 -3.96
C SER A 12 -14.13 4.02 -3.53
N SER A 13 -14.01 2.68 -3.45
CA SER A 13 -15.11 1.81 -3.02
C SER A 13 -15.69 2.28 -1.68
N PRO A 14 -17.01 2.47 -1.54
CA PRO A 14 -17.61 3.01 -0.32
C PRO A 14 -17.33 2.20 0.96
N ASP A 15 -17.05 0.92 0.80
CA ASP A 15 -16.85 -0.07 1.87
C ASP A 15 -15.37 -0.40 2.15
N ARG A 16 -14.41 0.20 1.44
CA ARG A 16 -12.98 -0.11 1.62
C ARG A 16 -12.45 0.20 3.03
N ASP A 17 -13.00 1.23 3.65
CA ASP A 17 -12.72 1.59 5.04
C ASP A 17 -14.04 1.54 5.84
N PRO A 18 -14.13 0.69 6.87
CA PRO A 18 -15.37 0.52 7.63
C PRO A 18 -15.78 1.75 8.45
N ARG A 19 -14.89 2.75 8.60
CA ARG A 19 -15.13 3.94 9.43
C ARG A 19 -15.85 5.05 8.68
N MET A 20 -15.52 5.24 7.41
CA MET A 20 -16.06 6.30 6.56
C MET A 20 -15.84 5.98 5.09
N HIS A 21 -16.59 6.63 4.21
CA HIS A 21 -16.27 6.62 2.79
C HIS A 21 -14.95 7.36 2.55
N SER A 22 -13.88 6.59 2.35
CA SER A 22 -12.54 7.10 2.11
C SER A 22 -12.11 6.83 0.68
N VAL A 23 -11.27 7.71 0.13
CA VAL A 23 -10.62 7.52 -1.16
C VAL A 23 -9.12 7.46 -0.93
N THR A 24 -8.45 6.46 -1.50
CA THR A 24 -6.99 6.30 -1.41
C THR A 24 -6.35 6.44 -2.79
N ILE A 25 -5.30 7.27 -2.86
CA ILE A 25 -4.43 7.39 -4.03
C ILE A 25 -3.13 6.66 -3.70
N SER A 26 -2.86 5.56 -4.40
CA SER A 26 -1.69 4.72 -4.16
C SER A 26 -0.63 4.92 -5.23
N LEU A 27 0.63 5.03 -4.79
CA LEU A 27 1.79 5.26 -5.64
C LEU A 27 2.78 4.10 -5.52
N VAL A 28 3.37 3.71 -6.64
CA VAL A 28 4.54 2.82 -6.65
C VAL A 28 5.79 3.69 -6.52
N VAL A 29 6.64 3.37 -5.54
CA VAL A 29 7.91 4.05 -5.33
C VAL A 29 9.06 3.05 -5.30
N LYS A 30 10.22 3.47 -5.80
CA LYS A 30 11.49 2.79 -5.60
C LYS A 30 12.22 3.52 -4.48
N ALA A 31 12.51 2.79 -3.41
CA ALA A 31 13.21 3.30 -2.25
C ALA A 31 14.44 2.45 -1.97
N GLU A 32 15.52 3.11 -1.61
CA GLU A 32 16.80 2.53 -1.16
C GLU A 32 17.10 3.04 0.25
N ASP A 33 18.08 2.44 0.92
CA ASP A 33 18.51 2.72 2.30
C ASP A 33 17.69 2.05 3.41
N ASN A 34 18.02 2.36 4.67
CA ASN A 34 17.44 1.72 5.85
C ASN A 34 16.01 2.20 6.14
N LEU A 35 15.16 1.27 6.59
CA LEU A 35 13.81 1.59 7.07
C LEU A 35 13.90 2.36 8.39
N LEU A 36 13.22 3.51 8.45
CA LEU A 36 13.15 4.36 9.64
C LEU A 36 11.69 4.58 10.04
N ILE A 37 11.43 4.55 11.35
CA ILE A 37 10.11 4.88 11.90
C ILE A 37 10.09 6.39 12.18
N GLY A 38 9.35 7.15 11.35
CA GLY A 38 9.20 8.60 11.50
C GLY A 38 8.20 9.01 12.59
N ASP A 39 7.15 8.22 12.80
CA ASP A 39 6.16 8.43 13.85
C ASP A 39 5.98 7.16 14.68
N ARG A 40 6.45 7.20 15.93
CA ARG A 40 6.42 6.07 16.86
C ARG A 40 5.09 5.95 17.62
N GLN A 41 4.21 6.93 17.52
CA GLN A 41 2.87 6.85 18.11
C GLN A 41 1.95 6.00 17.25
N GLU A 42 2.12 6.06 15.92
CA GLU A 42 1.32 5.32 14.96
C GLU A 42 1.97 3.99 14.52
N ILE A 43 3.32 3.91 14.51
CA ILE A 43 4.06 2.77 13.96
C ILE A 43 4.85 2.04 15.04
N SER A 44 4.44 0.81 15.35
CA SER A 44 5.14 -0.05 16.30
C SER A 44 6.30 -0.83 15.67
N LYS A 45 6.23 -1.17 14.39
CA LYS A 45 7.25 -1.93 13.66
C LYS A 45 7.20 -1.64 12.15
N VAL A 46 8.38 -1.67 11.51
CA VAL A 46 8.53 -1.62 10.06
C VAL A 46 9.41 -2.79 9.59
N LYS A 47 9.08 -3.40 8.45
CA LYS A 47 9.81 -4.53 7.87
C LYS A 47 9.66 -4.54 6.35
N ALA A 48 10.72 -4.94 5.65
CA ALA A 48 10.65 -5.31 4.23
C ALA A 48 10.25 -6.78 4.08
N PHE A 49 9.40 -7.07 3.10
CA PHE A 49 8.93 -8.41 2.79
C PHE A 49 9.39 -8.80 1.38
N ALA A 50 9.79 -10.05 1.21
CA ALA A 50 9.79 -10.67 -0.12
C ALA A 50 8.34 -10.82 -0.58
N VAL A 51 8.11 -10.88 -1.90
CA VAL A 51 6.74 -10.90 -2.46
C VAL A 51 5.98 -12.15 -1.99
N GLU A 52 6.67 -13.27 -1.92
CA GLU A 52 6.20 -14.57 -1.43
C GLU A 52 5.85 -14.58 0.07
N ASP A 53 6.40 -13.65 0.85
CA ASP A 53 6.20 -13.55 2.30
C ASP A 53 5.13 -12.51 2.67
N LEU A 54 4.49 -11.87 1.68
CA LEU A 54 3.45 -10.89 1.93
C LEU A 54 2.27 -11.54 2.67
N PRO A 55 1.79 -10.95 3.77
CA PRO A 55 0.71 -11.52 4.57
C PRO A 55 -0.67 -11.20 3.96
N LEU A 56 -0.88 -11.60 2.70
CA LEU A 56 -2.15 -11.43 1.99
C LEU A 56 -3.28 -12.13 2.73
N GLY A 57 -4.45 -11.51 2.76
CA GLY A 57 -5.63 -11.96 3.51
C GLY A 57 -5.69 -11.42 4.95
N ALA A 58 -4.64 -10.74 5.40
CA ALA A 58 -4.54 -10.18 6.76
C ALA A 58 -4.16 -8.69 6.77
N LEU A 59 -4.10 -8.05 5.60
CA LEU A 59 -3.81 -6.62 5.50
C LEU A 59 -5.04 -5.80 5.85
N SER A 60 -4.80 -4.59 6.36
CA SER A 60 -5.87 -3.66 6.70
C SER A 60 -6.58 -3.16 5.44
N HIS A 61 -7.88 -2.88 5.58
CA HIS A 61 -8.70 -2.31 4.50
C HIS A 61 -8.66 -3.17 3.24
N ASP A 62 -8.53 -2.54 2.08
CA ASP A 62 -8.44 -3.18 0.76
C ASP A 62 -6.99 -3.36 0.29
N HIS A 63 -5.99 -3.29 1.18
CA HIS A 63 -4.57 -3.32 0.79
C HIS A 63 -4.15 -4.64 0.11
N ASP A 64 -4.85 -5.75 0.39
CA ASP A 64 -4.66 -6.99 -0.35
C ASP A 64 -4.91 -6.80 -1.84
N GLN A 65 -6.02 -6.14 -2.20
CA GLN A 65 -6.36 -5.86 -3.60
C GLN A 65 -5.33 -4.94 -4.23
N GLN A 66 -4.95 -3.86 -3.56
CA GLN A 66 -3.97 -2.91 -4.10
C GLN A 66 -2.62 -3.57 -4.39
N LEU A 67 -2.12 -4.43 -3.47
CA LEU A 67 -0.88 -5.17 -3.71
C LEU A 67 -1.02 -6.18 -4.86
N GLN A 68 -2.16 -6.87 -4.96
CA GLN A 68 -2.40 -7.77 -6.10
C GLN A 68 -2.43 -7.01 -7.43
N ASP A 69 -3.05 -5.83 -7.49
CA ASP A 69 -3.06 -4.99 -8.69
C ASP A 69 -1.63 -4.54 -9.07
N PHE A 70 -0.82 -4.20 -8.07
CA PHE A 70 0.60 -3.89 -8.28
C PHE A 70 1.35 -5.09 -8.88
N LEU A 71 1.16 -6.29 -8.32
CA LEU A 71 1.81 -7.51 -8.79
C LEU A 71 1.36 -7.93 -10.19
N ARG A 72 0.11 -7.62 -10.58
CA ARG A 72 -0.37 -7.80 -11.96
C ARG A 72 0.13 -6.72 -12.93
N GLY A 73 0.78 -5.67 -12.42
CA GLY A 73 1.28 -4.56 -13.24
C GLY A 73 0.19 -3.61 -13.72
N GLU A 74 -0.98 -3.61 -13.07
CA GLU A 74 -2.15 -2.83 -13.46
C GLU A 74 -2.10 -1.41 -12.89
N THR A 75 -2.85 -0.50 -13.52
CA THR A 75 -3.18 0.82 -12.96
C THR A 75 -4.70 0.90 -12.82
N ILE A 76 -5.18 1.13 -11.60
CA ILE A 76 -6.61 1.09 -11.29
C ILE A 76 -7.17 2.51 -11.09
N ILE A 77 -8.26 2.83 -11.76
CA ILE A 77 -9.03 4.05 -11.50
C ILE A 77 -10.46 3.56 -11.23
N ALA A 78 -10.85 3.50 -9.96
CA ALA A 78 -12.11 2.90 -9.52
C ALA A 78 -12.82 3.75 -8.47
#